data_AF-A0A060CDQ7-F1
#
_entry.id   AF-A0A060CDQ7-F1
#
_cell.length_a   1.000
_cell.length_b   1.000
_cell.length_c   1.000
_cell.angle_alpha   90.00
_cell.angle_beta   90.00
_cell.angle_gamma   90.00
#
_symmetry.space_group_name_H-M   'P 1'
#
loop_
_entity.id
_entity.type
_entity.pdbx_description
1 polymer ?
#
loop_
_entity_poly.entity_id
_entity_poly.type
_entity_poly.pdbx_seq_one_letter_code
_entity_poly.pdbx_strand_id
1 'polypeptide(L)'
;TWAVNSRENKLTPWSNDPVTDNRGEMLLLRWGNRCFDLCRNARVIFRPGQARYESRLGNLTAVVTVRVPGNLPAKVVELELQNAGAQPAEVEAAYFVEPVLGVGTLTKRQIAFTGGTTCC
;
A
#
# COMPACT_ATOMS: atom_id res chain seq x y z
N THR A 1 -3.52 0.53 9.54
CA THR A 1 -2.90 1.75 10.10
C THR A 1 -3.86 2.48 11.01
N TRP A 2 -3.36 3.18 12.02
CA TRP A 2 -4.14 3.92 13.03
C TRP A 2 -3.32 5.14 13.53
N ALA A 3 -3.94 6.05 14.28
CA ALA A 3 -3.26 7.20 14.89
C ALA A 3 -3.68 7.39 16.36
N VAL A 4 -2.72 7.62 17.27
CA VAL A 4 -2.94 7.82 18.73
C VAL A 4 -3.47 6.58 19.46
N ASN A 5 -4.61 6.01 19.06
CA ASN A 5 -5.24 4.85 19.67
C ASN A 5 -5.61 3.80 18.61
N SER A 6 -5.00 2.61 18.67
CA SER A 6 -5.23 1.53 17.69
C SER A 6 -6.62 0.90 17.73
N ARG A 7 -7.36 1.09 18.82
CA ARG A 7 -8.73 0.60 18.98
C ARG A 7 -9.75 1.57 18.38
N GLU A 8 -9.57 2.86 18.66
CA GLU A 8 -10.58 3.89 18.37
C GLU A 8 -10.34 4.64 17.07
N ASN A 9 -9.08 4.81 16.67
CA ASN A 9 -8.67 5.69 15.59
C ASN A 9 -8.00 4.90 14.46
N LYS A 10 -8.67 3.85 13.97
CA LYS A 10 -8.21 3.09 12.82
C LYS A 10 -8.42 3.89 11.54
N LEU A 11 -7.36 4.06 10.77
CA LEU A 11 -7.42 4.65 9.44
C LEU A 11 -7.78 3.60 8.39
N THR A 12 -7.25 2.39 8.53
CA THR A 12 -7.53 1.24 7.65
C THR A 12 -7.93 0.01 8.47
N PRO A 13 -8.65 -0.97 7.89
CA PRO A 13 -9.11 -2.16 8.59
C PRO A 13 -7.97 -2.87 9.29
N TRP A 14 -8.30 -3.45 10.42
CA TRP A 14 -7.42 -4.36 11.13
C TRP A 14 -8.28 -5.33 11.92
N SER A 15 -7.95 -6.61 11.78
CA SER A 15 -8.52 -7.71 12.53
C SER A 15 -7.39 -8.48 13.23
N ASN A 16 -7.74 -9.20 14.29
CA ASN A 16 -6.84 -10.08 15.03
C ASN A 16 -6.80 -11.50 14.42
N ASP A 17 -7.11 -11.65 13.13
CA ASP A 17 -7.09 -12.96 12.47
C ASP A 17 -5.67 -13.23 11.93
N PRO A 18 -4.96 -14.26 12.44
CA PRO A 18 -3.60 -14.57 12.00
C PRO A 18 -3.56 -15.35 10.68
N VAL A 19 -4.71 -15.82 10.17
CA VAL A 19 -4.79 -16.71 9.00
C VAL A 19 -5.12 -15.93 7.73
N THR A 20 -6.04 -14.98 7.81
CA THR A 20 -6.49 -14.24 6.64
C THR A 20 -5.63 -13.01 6.37
N ASP A 21 -5.38 -12.77 5.09
CA ASP A 21 -4.67 -11.58 4.65
C ASP A 21 -5.60 -10.36 4.70
N ASN A 22 -5.11 -9.26 5.27
CA ASN A 22 -5.88 -8.05 5.41
C ASN A 22 -5.75 -7.19 4.16
N ARG A 23 -6.81 -7.19 3.33
CA ARG A 23 -6.85 -6.43 2.06
C ARG A 23 -7.37 -5.00 2.19
N GLY A 24 -7.42 -4.46 3.40
CA GLY A 24 -7.81 -3.07 3.63
C GLY A 24 -6.84 -2.04 3.06
N GLU A 25 -5.66 -2.48 2.60
CA GLU A 25 -4.64 -1.62 2.02
C GLU A 25 -3.72 -2.41 1.09
N MET A 26 -3.50 -1.91 -0.12
CA MET A 26 -2.70 -2.61 -1.14
C MET A 26 -1.94 -1.60 -2.01
N LEU A 27 -0.74 -1.97 -2.45
CA LEU A 27 -0.03 -1.23 -3.50
C LEU A 27 -0.06 -2.06 -4.78
N LEU A 28 -0.88 -1.60 -5.72
CA LEU A 28 -1.14 -2.29 -6.98
C LEU A 28 -0.27 -1.72 -8.08
N LEU A 29 0.19 -2.60 -8.97
CA LEU A 29 0.88 -2.24 -10.20
C LEU A 29 0.23 -2.95 -11.38
N ARG A 30 -0.21 -2.18 -12.38
CA ARG A 30 -0.62 -2.70 -13.68
C ARG A 30 0.55 -2.61 -14.66
N TRP A 31 0.89 -3.74 -15.27
CA TRP A 31 1.90 -3.81 -16.34
C TRP A 31 1.39 -4.71 -17.47
N GLY A 32 1.22 -4.12 -18.65
CA GLY A 32 0.47 -4.75 -19.74
C GLY A 32 -0.96 -5.07 -19.30
N ASN A 33 -1.39 -6.32 -19.53
CA ASN A 33 -2.73 -6.81 -19.19
C ASN A 33 -2.82 -7.47 -17.80
N ARG A 34 -1.81 -7.28 -16.94
CA ARG A 34 -1.74 -7.91 -15.62
C ARG A 34 -1.70 -6.86 -14.52
N CYS A 35 -2.37 -7.16 -13.42
CA CYS A 35 -2.32 -6.36 -12.19
C CYS A 35 -1.68 -7.20 -11.07
N PHE A 36 -0.80 -6.59 -10.31
CA PHE A 36 -0.02 -7.22 -9.25
C PHE A 36 -0.22 -6.46 -7.95
N ASP A 37 -0.36 -7.19 -6.84
CA ASP A 37 -0.13 -6.62 -5.51
C ASP A 37 1.34 -6.77 -5.19
N LEU A 38 2.04 -5.64 -5.08
CA LEU A 38 3.50 -5.61 -4.91
C LEU A 38 3.99 -6.13 -3.57
N CYS A 39 3.12 -6.18 -2.56
CA CYS A 39 3.45 -6.71 -1.24
C CYS A 39 3.11 -8.21 -1.13
N ARG A 40 2.21 -8.72 -1.97
CA ARG A 40 1.77 -10.12 -1.93
C ARG A 40 2.85 -11.06 -2.48
N ASN A 41 3.20 -12.07 -1.69
CA ASN A 41 4.26 -13.05 -1.99
C ASN A 41 5.64 -12.41 -2.27
N ALA A 42 5.86 -11.18 -1.78
CA ALA A 42 7.15 -10.51 -1.88
C ALA A 42 8.17 -11.15 -0.93
N ARG A 43 9.46 -11.00 -1.23
CA ARG A 43 10.49 -11.17 -0.21
C ARG A 43 10.41 -9.98 0.74
N VAL A 44 10.27 -10.22 2.04
CA VAL A 44 10.09 -9.15 3.03
C VAL A 44 11.27 -9.10 4.00
N ILE A 45 11.78 -7.88 4.24
CA ILE A 45 12.81 -7.59 5.22
C ILE A 45 12.25 -6.57 6.21
N PHE A 46 12.21 -6.94 7.49
CA PHE A 46 11.80 -6.04 8.58
C PHE A 46 13.04 -5.43 9.24
N ARG A 47 13.00 -4.11 9.44
CA ARG A 47 14.00 -3.34 10.19
C ARG A 47 13.29 -2.46 11.21
N PRO A 48 13.98 -1.99 12.26
CA PRO A 48 13.39 -1.00 13.16
C PRO A 48 12.82 0.19 12.38
N GLY A 49 11.51 0.43 12.53
CA GLY A 49 10.79 1.54 11.88
C GLY A 49 10.44 1.35 10.40
N GLN A 50 10.72 0.19 9.78
CA GLN A 50 10.49 -0.01 8.35
C GLN A 50 10.28 -1.48 7.95
N ALA A 51 9.45 -1.70 6.93
CA ALA A 51 9.35 -2.96 6.19
C ALA A 51 9.68 -2.72 4.71
N ARG A 52 10.49 -3.60 4.12
CA ARG A 52 10.87 -3.57 2.70
C ARG A 52 10.38 -4.84 2.01
N TYR A 53 9.55 -4.69 1.00
CA TYR A 53 8.99 -5.76 0.18
C TYR A 53 9.66 -5.72 -1.19
N GLU A 54 10.14 -6.86 -1.66
CA GLU A 54 10.85 -6.97 -2.93
C GLU A 54 10.17 -8.03 -3.81
N SER A 55 9.70 -7.58 -4.97
CA SER A 55 8.89 -8.36 -5.91
C SER A 55 9.52 -8.32 -7.30
N ARG A 56 9.54 -9.47 -7.99
CA ARG A 56 10.02 -9.58 -9.36
C ARG A 56 8.87 -9.93 -10.30
N LEU A 57 8.60 -9.05 -11.25
CA LEU A 57 7.54 -9.17 -12.25
C LEU A 57 8.25 -9.29 -13.60
N GLY A 58 8.67 -10.49 -13.98
CA GLY A 58 9.48 -10.69 -15.20
C GLY A 58 10.78 -9.87 -15.21
N ASN A 59 10.85 -8.89 -16.12
CA ASN A 59 11.98 -7.96 -16.27
C ASN A 59 11.88 -6.70 -15.40
N LEU A 60 10.76 -6.51 -14.70
CA LEU A 60 10.57 -5.41 -13.77
C LEU A 60 10.83 -5.90 -12.34
N THR A 61 11.68 -5.18 -11.62
CA THR A 61 11.85 -5.37 -10.17
C THR A 61 11.15 -4.21 -9.47
N ALA A 62 10.34 -4.54 -8.46
CA ALA A 62 9.62 -3.57 -7.65
C ALA A 62 10.03 -3.71 -6.20
N VAL A 63 10.27 -2.57 -5.57
CA VAL A 63 10.60 -2.47 -4.17
C VAL A 63 9.61 -1.53 -3.51
N VAL A 64 8.92 -2.02 -2.49
CA VAL A 64 8.02 -1.23 -1.66
C VAL A 64 8.63 -1.06 -0.29
N THR A 65 8.81 0.19 0.12
CA THR A 65 9.38 0.52 1.41
C THR A 65 8.34 1.27 2.24
N VAL A 66 7.90 0.65 3.35
CA VAL A 66 6.88 1.20 4.25
C VAL A 66 7.55 1.64 5.55
N ARG A 67 7.36 2.89 5.97
CA ARG A 67 7.92 3.45 7.21
C ARG A 67 6.98 4.45 7.88
N VAL A 68 7.19 4.71 9.16
CA VAL A 68 6.55 5.80 9.90
C VAL A 68 7.66 6.66 10.51
N PRO A 69 7.99 7.83 9.94
CA PRO A 69 9.04 8.70 10.47
C PRO A 69 8.68 9.19 11.88
N GLY A 70 9.66 9.29 12.78
CA GLY A 70 9.41 9.71 14.17
C GLY A 70 8.94 11.17 14.33
N ASN A 71 9.24 12.02 13.34
CA ASN A 71 8.89 13.44 13.32
C ASN A 71 7.64 13.77 12.49
N LEU A 72 7.01 12.76 11.88
CA LEU A 72 5.87 12.93 11.01
C LEU A 72 4.83 11.84 11.32
N PRO A 73 3.63 12.18 11.82
CA PRO A 73 2.59 11.20 12.11
C PRO A 73 1.91 10.70 10.82
N ALA A 74 2.70 10.23 9.85
CA ALA A 74 2.27 9.73 8.58
C ALA A 74 2.99 8.41 8.27
N LYS A 75 2.26 7.49 7.65
CA LYS A 75 2.88 6.35 7.01
C LYS A 75 3.36 6.79 5.63
N VAL A 76 4.65 6.54 5.37
CA VAL A 76 5.27 6.79 4.07
C VAL A 76 5.43 5.44 3.37
N VAL A 77 4.92 5.36 2.14
CA VAL A 77 5.07 4.22 1.24
C VAL A 77 5.83 4.70 0.02
N GLU A 78 7.00 4.12 -0.19
CA GLU A 78 7.90 4.47 -1.29
C GLU A 78 7.98 3.29 -2.25
N LEU A 79 7.78 3.56 -3.54
CA LEU A 79 7.84 2.56 -4.62
C LEU A 79 9.04 2.87 -5.51
N GLU A 80 10.00 1.94 -5.55
CA GLU A 80 11.11 1.97 -6.50
C GLU A 80 10.87 0.90 -7.58
N LEU A 81 10.99 1.27 -8.85
CA LEU A 81 10.84 0.36 -9.99
C LEU A 81 12.11 0.35 -10.83
N GLN A 82 12.60 -0.85 -11.16
CA GLN A 82 13.74 -1.04 -12.05
C GLN A 82 13.35 -1.94 -13.22
N ASN A 83 13.45 -1.40 -14.44
CA ASN A 83 13.24 -2.15 -15.67
C ASN A 83 14.59 -2.65 -16.21
N ALA A 84 14.79 -3.97 -16.21
CA ALA A 84 15.95 -4.62 -16.80
C ALA A 84 15.71 -5.07 -18.26
N GLY A 85 14.57 -4.73 -18.84
CA GLY A 85 14.23 -5.02 -20.22
C GLY A 85 14.88 -4.05 -21.21
N ALA A 86 14.98 -4.48 -22.47
CA ALA A 86 15.56 -3.67 -23.54
C ALA A 86 14.64 -2.53 -24.02
N GLN A 87 13.36 -2.56 -23.65
CA GLN A 87 12.35 -1.57 -24.06
C GLN A 87 11.82 -0.83 -22.84
N PRO A 88 11.42 0.46 -22.98
CA PRO A 88 10.69 1.16 -21.94
C PRO A 88 9.44 0.39 -21.49
N ALA A 89 9.12 0.45 -20.20
CA ALA A 89 7.95 -0.20 -19.63
C ALA A 89 6.93 0.86 -19.23
N GLU A 90 5.72 0.78 -19.79
CA GLU A 90 4.58 1.57 -19.34
C GLU A 90 3.87 0.83 -18.20
N VAL A 91 3.72 1.51 -17.07
CA VAL A 91 3.15 0.95 -15.85
C VAL A 91 2.21 1.96 -15.20
N GLU A 92 1.19 1.45 -14.51
CA GLU A 92 0.33 2.25 -13.65
C GLU A 92 0.43 1.73 -12.23
N ALA A 93 0.64 2.63 -11.27
CA ALA A 93 0.61 2.31 -9.86
C ALA A 93 -0.65 2.89 -9.23
N ALA A 94 -1.28 2.11 -8.34
CA ALA A 94 -2.43 2.56 -7.56
C ALA A 94 -2.25 2.17 -6.10
N TYR A 95 -2.48 3.12 -5.21
CA TYR A 95 -2.55 2.87 -3.78
C TYR A 95 -4.00 2.68 -3.37
N PHE A 96 -4.39 1.44 -3.09
CA PHE A 96 -5.73 1.12 -2.63
C PHE A 96 -5.80 1.22 -1.11
N VAL A 97 -6.83 1.89 -0.62
CA VAL A 97 -7.16 1.95 0.80
C VAL A 97 -8.65 1.82 0.99
N GLU A 98 -9.05 0.97 1.93
CA GLU A 98 -10.39 0.97 2.49
C GLU A 98 -10.35 1.78 3.78
N PRO A 99 -10.97 2.97 3.87
CA PRO A 99 -10.86 3.75 5.11
C PRO A 99 -11.92 3.32 6.14
N VAL A 100 -11.57 3.33 7.42
CA VAL A 100 -12.46 2.91 8.53
C VAL A 100 -12.92 4.07 9.40
N LEU A 101 -12.06 5.09 9.62
CA LEU A 101 -12.35 6.31 10.39
C LEU A 101 -13.15 6.05 11.69
N GLY A 102 -12.68 5.11 12.52
CA GLY A 102 -13.36 4.76 13.76
C GLY A 102 -13.08 3.33 14.23
N VAL A 103 -14.00 2.79 15.04
CA VAL A 103 -13.83 1.49 15.72
C VAL A 103 -13.94 0.30 14.76
N GLY A 104 -14.74 0.44 13.69
CA GLY A 104 -15.02 -0.65 12.75
C GLY A 104 -15.65 -0.20 11.44
N THR A 105 -15.87 -1.13 10.52
CA THR A 105 -16.22 -0.87 9.11
C THR A 105 -17.61 -0.28 8.88
N LEU A 106 -18.44 -0.13 9.91
CA LEU A 106 -19.80 0.41 9.79
C LEU A 106 -19.83 1.92 9.48
N THR A 107 -18.74 2.63 9.78
CA THR A 107 -18.56 4.08 9.51
C THR A 107 -18.09 4.39 8.07
N LYS A 108 -17.90 3.37 7.22
CA LYS A 108 -17.41 3.51 5.83
C LYS A 108 -18.24 4.45 4.93
N ARG A 109 -19.52 4.67 5.24
CA ARG A 109 -20.47 5.40 4.37
C ARG A 109 -20.31 6.93 4.33
N GLN A 110 -19.40 7.51 5.11
CA GLN A 110 -19.28 8.96 5.27
C GLN A 110 -18.13 9.59 4.48
N ILE A 111 -17.45 8.81 3.62
CA ILE A 111 -16.24 9.26 2.92
C ILE A 111 -16.59 9.52 1.46
N ALA A 112 -16.72 10.80 1.11
CA ALA A 112 -16.81 11.25 -0.27
C ALA A 112 -15.44 11.72 -0.75
N PHE A 113 -14.95 11.17 -1.86
CA PHE A 113 -13.78 11.68 -2.54
C PHE A 113 -14.23 12.66 -3.62
N THR A 114 -13.96 13.96 -3.44
CA THR A 114 -14.05 14.94 -4.53
C THR A 114 -12.80 14.79 -5.38
N GLY A 115 -12.94 14.15 -6.54
CA GLY A 115 -11.85 14.02 -7.52
C GLY A 115 -11.43 15.39 -8.04
N GLY A 116 -10.28 15.88 -7.61
CA GLY A 116 -9.59 17.00 -8.24
C GLY A 116 -8.87 16.49 -9.48
N THR A 117 -9.35 16.86 -10.66
CA THR A 117 -8.62 16.65 -11.91
C THR A 117 -7.36 17.49 -11.87
N THR A 118 -6.21 16.88 -11.66
CA THR A 118 -4.93 17.45 -12.11
C THR A 118 -4.39 16.48 -13.13
N CYS A 119 -4.72 16.77 -14.40
CA CYS A 119 -4.01 16.22 -15.54
C CYS A 119 -2.62 16.88 -15.56
N CYS A 120 -1.64 16.07 -15.96
CA CYS A 120 -0.21 16.30 -16.15
C CYS A 120 0.28 17.75 -16.30
#